data_AF-A0AA37WAR1-F1
#
_entry.id   AF-A0AA37WAR1-F1
#
_cell.length_a   1.000
_cell.length_b   1.000
_cell.length_c   1.000
_cell.angle_alpha   90.00
_cell.angle_beta   90.00
_cell.angle_gamma   90.00
#
_symmetry.space_group_name_H-M   'P 1'
#
loop_
_entity.id
_entity.type
_entity.pdbx_description
1 polymer ?
#
loop_
_entity_poly.entity_id
_entity_poly.type
_entity_poly.pdbx_seq_one_letter_code
_entity_poly.pdbx_strand_id
1 'polypeptide(L)'
;MKILPALRKAATEDRMTSSGTALIPLTLLSDPAEWSKERRRDALLIGDPGVDGGWGDVVDIPTASPFMKQHAAGCLCCTRDPVAMVLAQVFQDRVVGRRPFFREVAVLPGIGDLVAVRQQLENDVLVRARYRLVPGRVFQIGSMLLGDFGITGRHDD
;
A
#
# COMPACT_ATOMS: atom_id res chain seq x y z
N MET A 1 16.03 43.33 -31.16
CA MET A 1 16.13 42.24 -30.16
C MET A 1 14.75 42.09 -29.53
N LYS A 2 13.98 41.04 -29.88
CA LYS A 2 13.76 39.80 -29.08
C LYS A 2 13.22 40.09 -27.66
N ILE A 3 12.17 39.51 -27.07
CA ILE A 3 11.19 38.45 -27.34
C ILE A 3 10.03 38.66 -26.31
N LEU A 4 8.78 38.43 -26.77
CA LEU A 4 7.51 38.00 -26.13
C LEU A 4 7.18 38.18 -24.62
N PRO A 5 5.90 38.42 -24.29
CA PRO A 5 5.35 38.39 -22.93
C PRO A 5 5.10 36.96 -22.45
N ALA A 6 5.50 36.62 -21.23
CA ALA A 6 5.15 35.36 -20.60
C ALA A 6 4.10 35.58 -19.50
N LEU A 7 2.89 35.12 -19.79
CA LEU A 7 1.80 34.95 -18.86
C LEU A 7 2.29 34.29 -17.57
N ARG A 8 2.09 34.94 -16.43
CA ARG A 8 1.99 34.25 -15.14
C ARG A 8 0.71 33.42 -15.16
N LYS A 9 0.83 32.16 -15.57
CA LYS A 9 -0.19 31.15 -15.25
C LYS A 9 -0.19 31.05 -13.72
N ALA A 10 -1.22 31.61 -13.09
CA ALA A 10 -1.58 31.25 -11.73
C ALA A 10 -1.68 29.72 -11.73
N ALA A 11 -0.81 29.06 -10.97
CA ALA A 11 -0.94 27.65 -10.70
C ALA A 11 -2.32 27.50 -10.05
N THR A 12 -3.24 26.90 -10.81
CA THR A 12 -4.54 26.48 -10.34
C THR A 12 -4.34 25.81 -8.99
N GLU A 13 -4.91 26.41 -7.96
CA GLU A 13 -5.03 25.82 -6.62
C GLU A 13 -5.53 24.39 -6.80
N ASP A 14 -4.58 23.46 -6.62
CA ASP A 14 -4.85 22.04 -6.62
C ASP A 14 -5.61 21.77 -5.34
N ARG A 15 -6.93 21.87 -5.47
CA ARG A 15 -8.00 21.28 -4.67
C ARG A 15 -7.43 20.47 -3.51
N MET A 16 -7.14 21.19 -2.42
CA MET A 16 -6.76 20.65 -1.14
C MET A 16 -7.87 19.67 -0.75
N THR A 17 -7.63 18.37 -0.94
CA THR A 17 -8.52 17.33 -0.46
C THR A 17 -8.37 17.35 1.05
N SER A 18 -9.13 18.24 1.68
CA SER A 18 -9.26 18.38 3.12
C SER A 18 -9.91 17.12 3.68
N SER A 19 -9.15 16.02 3.73
CA SER A 19 -9.34 15.02 4.77
C SER A 19 -8.83 15.67 6.05
N GLY A 20 -9.71 15.87 7.04
CA GLY A 20 -9.41 16.51 8.34
C GLY A 20 -8.39 15.78 9.23
N THR A 21 -7.53 14.96 8.62
CA THR A 21 -6.40 14.26 9.23
C THR A 21 -5.20 14.45 8.30
N ALA A 22 -4.10 15.01 8.79
CA ALA A 22 -2.83 15.15 8.04
C ALA A 22 -2.14 13.81 7.72
N LEU A 23 -2.86 12.69 7.86
CA LEU A 23 -2.40 11.33 7.64
C LEU A 23 -2.46 10.99 6.16
N ILE A 24 -1.42 10.30 5.68
CA ILE A 24 -1.30 9.86 4.30
C ILE A 24 -2.27 8.69 4.07
N PRO A 25 -3.16 8.72 3.06
CA PRO A 25 -4.01 7.59 2.73
C PRO A 25 -3.17 6.35 2.36
N LEU A 26 -3.51 5.21 2.97
CA LEU A 26 -2.87 3.93 2.75
C LEU A 26 -3.92 2.89 2.35
N THR A 27 -3.77 2.27 1.18
CA THR A 27 -4.69 1.23 0.69
C THR A 27 -3.93 -0.06 0.46
N LEU A 28 -4.50 -1.18 0.92
CA LEU A 28 -4.00 -2.52 0.57
C LEU A 28 -4.74 -3.00 -0.68
N LEU A 29 -4.00 -3.41 -1.70
CA LEU A 29 -4.52 -3.89 -2.98
C LEU A 29 -4.32 -5.40 -3.09
N SER A 30 -5.27 -6.08 -3.72
CA SER A 30 -5.10 -7.46 -4.15
C SER A 30 -4.52 -7.54 -5.57
N ASP A 31 -4.82 -6.51 -6.38
CA ASP A 31 -4.38 -6.40 -7.77
C ASP A 31 -4.01 -4.93 -8.10
N PRO A 32 -2.83 -4.64 -8.68
CA PRO A 32 -2.51 -3.29 -9.15
C PRO A 32 -3.54 -2.74 -10.14
N ALA A 33 -4.26 -3.59 -10.89
CA ALA A 33 -5.34 -3.24 -11.81
C ALA A 33 -6.52 -2.52 -11.13
N GLU A 34 -6.69 -2.65 -9.81
CA GLU A 34 -7.78 -2.03 -9.05
C GLU A 34 -7.80 -0.49 -9.13
N TRP A 35 -6.65 0.13 -9.41
CA TRP A 35 -6.48 1.57 -9.52
C TRP A 35 -6.39 2.01 -10.97
N SER A 36 -7.05 3.12 -11.32
CA SER A 36 -6.91 3.72 -12.65
C SER A 36 -5.50 4.27 -12.87
N LYS A 37 -5.08 4.39 -14.13
CA LYS A 37 -3.76 4.92 -14.50
C LYS A 37 -3.54 6.32 -13.96
N GLU A 38 -4.58 7.15 -13.96
CA GLU A 38 -4.50 8.53 -13.47
C GLU A 38 -4.15 8.56 -11.98
N ARG A 39 -4.80 7.70 -11.19
CA ARG A 39 -4.55 7.60 -9.75
C ARG A 39 -3.15 7.07 -9.42
N ARG A 40 -2.67 6.06 -10.17
CA ARG A 40 -1.33 5.49 -9.97
C ARG A 40 -0.22 6.51 -10.15
N ARG A 41 -0.35 7.45 -11.10
CA ARG A 41 0.67 8.47 -11.38
C ARG A 41 0.96 9.40 -10.20
N ASP A 42 -0.02 9.63 -9.33
CA ASP A 42 0.12 10.50 -8.16
C ASP A 42 0.38 9.72 -6.87
N ALA A 43 0.65 8.43 -6.97
CA ALA A 43 0.75 7.51 -5.85
C ALA A 43 2.07 6.74 -5.83
N LEU A 44 2.42 6.30 -4.62
CA LEU A 44 3.54 5.40 -4.37
C LEU A 44 3.02 3.97 -4.19
N LEU A 45 3.62 3.03 -4.91
CA LEU A 45 3.41 1.60 -4.68
C LEU A 45 4.51 1.02 -3.80
N ILE A 46 4.11 0.20 -2.83
CA ILE A 46 4.98 -0.72 -2.10
C ILE A 46 4.65 -2.14 -2.57
N GLY A 47 5.59 -2.80 -3.24
CA GLY A 47 5.42 -4.11 -3.86
C GLY A 47 5.70 -4.10 -5.37
N ASP A 48 5.39 -5.22 -6.03
CA ASP A 48 5.64 -5.40 -7.45
C ASP A 48 4.62 -4.61 -8.31
N PRO A 49 5.05 -3.67 -9.18
CA PRO A 49 4.15 -2.92 -10.05
C PRO A 49 3.49 -3.77 -11.15
N GLY A 50 3.98 -4.99 -11.38
CA GLY A 50 3.52 -5.86 -12.45
C GLY A 50 3.74 -5.25 -13.85
N VAL A 51 3.08 -5.83 -14.85
CA VAL A 51 3.23 -5.43 -16.26
C VAL A 51 2.58 -4.09 -16.60
N ASP A 52 1.57 -3.67 -15.81
CA ASP A 52 0.75 -2.50 -16.13
C ASP A 52 1.34 -1.16 -15.67
N GLY A 53 2.37 -1.20 -14.80
CA GLY A 53 3.17 -0.04 -14.40
C GLY A 53 2.38 1.25 -14.09
N GLY A 54 2.97 2.39 -14.42
CA GLY A 54 2.31 3.71 -14.38
C GLY A 54 2.22 4.35 -12.99
N TRP A 55 2.96 3.82 -12.02
CA TRP A 55 3.07 4.38 -10.67
C TRP A 55 3.99 5.61 -10.67
N GLY A 56 3.63 6.62 -9.87
CA GLY A 56 4.47 7.81 -9.67
C GLY A 56 5.79 7.48 -8.99
N ASP A 57 5.77 6.44 -8.14
CA ASP A 57 6.94 5.91 -7.45
C ASP A 57 6.71 4.46 -7.01
N VAL A 58 7.78 3.67 -6.89
CA VAL A 58 7.72 2.24 -6.54
C VAL A 58 8.81 1.91 -5.52
N VAL A 59 8.46 1.08 -4.53
CA VAL A 59 9.38 0.58 -3.51
C VAL A 59 9.13 -0.90 -3.30
N ASP A 60 10.19 -1.70 -3.34
CA ASP A 60 10.08 -3.13 -3.07
C ASP A 60 9.85 -3.41 -1.58
N ILE A 61 9.11 -4.48 -1.30
CA ILE A 61 9.05 -5.06 0.05
C ILE A 61 10.29 -5.95 0.20
N PRO A 62 11.21 -5.63 1.12
CA PRO A 62 12.41 -6.44 1.30
C PRO A 62 12.02 -7.84 1.78
N THR A 63 12.60 -8.87 1.16
CA THR A 63 12.47 -10.25 1.65
C THR A 63 12.98 -10.32 3.08
N ALA A 64 12.20 -10.94 3.97
CA ALA A 64 12.58 -11.15 5.36
C ALA A 64 13.90 -11.95 5.44
N SER A 65 15.02 -11.26 5.66
CA SER A 65 16.33 -11.86 5.84
C SER A 65 16.47 -12.40 7.27
N PRO A 66 17.09 -13.59 7.49
CA PRO A 66 17.42 -14.09 8.82
C PRO A 66 18.22 -13.08 9.66
N PHE A 67 18.98 -12.21 8.99
CA PHE A 67 19.81 -11.17 9.60
C PHE A 67 19.00 -9.95 10.08
N MET A 68 17.79 -9.71 9.55
CA MET A 68 16.91 -8.63 10.06
C MET A 68 16.41 -8.91 11.49
N LYS A 69 16.47 -10.17 11.94
CA LYS A 69 16.15 -10.59 13.31
C LYS A 69 17.34 -10.52 14.27
N GLN A 70 18.52 -10.08 13.82
CA GLN A 70 19.77 -10.12 14.61
C GLN A 70 20.12 -8.80 15.31
N HIS A 71 19.13 -8.01 15.72
CA HIS A 71 19.37 -6.97 16.71
C HIS A 71 19.06 -7.50 18.12
N ALA A 72 19.92 -7.12 19.07
CA ALA A 72 19.86 -7.52 20.47
C ALA A 72 18.42 -7.47 21.01
N ALA A 73 18.05 -8.50 21.78
CA ALA A 73 16.75 -8.62 22.43
C ALA A 73 16.39 -7.29 23.15
N GLY A 74 15.51 -6.49 22.55
CA GLY A 74 15.08 -5.21 23.14
C GLY A 74 14.69 -4.08 22.17
N CYS A 75 15.12 -4.09 20.90
CA CYS A 75 14.77 -3.00 19.97
C CYS A 75 13.45 -3.27 19.24
N LEU A 76 12.36 -2.63 19.69
CA LEU A 76 11.02 -2.68 19.08
C LEU A 76 10.97 -2.31 17.58
N CYS A 77 11.99 -1.65 17.05
CA CYS A 77 12.05 -1.27 15.63
C CYS A 77 12.39 -2.44 14.68
N CYS A 78 13.01 -3.52 15.17
CA CYS A 78 13.54 -4.62 14.35
C CYS A 78 12.65 -5.87 14.30
N THR A 79 11.63 -5.96 15.16
CA THR A 79 10.63 -7.04 15.15
C THR A 79 9.35 -6.68 14.40
N ARG A 80 9.34 -5.54 13.70
CA ARG A 80 8.17 -5.03 12.98
C ARG A 80 8.02 -5.75 11.64
N ASP A 81 6.79 -5.76 11.17
CA ASP A 81 6.46 -6.26 9.84
C ASP A 81 7.29 -5.52 8.75
N PRO A 82 7.83 -6.22 7.73
CA PRO A 82 8.61 -5.61 6.66
C PRO A 82 7.91 -4.45 5.97
N VAL A 83 6.58 -4.53 5.76
CA VAL A 83 5.80 -3.43 5.16
C VAL A 83 5.79 -2.22 6.11
N ALA A 84 5.63 -2.43 7.41
CA ALA A 84 5.65 -1.36 8.41
C ALA A 84 7.02 -0.66 8.50
N MET A 85 8.11 -1.38 8.24
CA MET A 85 9.45 -0.80 8.12
C MET A 85 9.61 0.04 6.86
N VAL A 86 9.17 -0.46 5.70
CA VAL A 86 9.21 0.30 4.43
C VAL A 86 8.37 1.57 4.54
N LEU A 87 7.16 1.50 5.12
CA LEU A 87 6.32 2.68 5.37
C LEU A 87 7.02 3.72 6.24
N ALA A 88 7.77 3.29 7.27
CA ALA A 88 8.54 4.22 8.09
C ALA A 88 9.63 4.93 7.28
N GLN A 89 10.34 4.21 6.40
CA GLN A 89 11.35 4.80 5.53
C GLN A 89 10.74 5.76 4.49
N VAL A 90 9.66 5.35 3.84
CA VAL A 90 8.92 6.17 2.85
C VAL A 90 8.47 7.49 3.47
N PHE A 91 7.95 7.46 4.70
CA PHE A 91 7.57 8.68 5.40
C PHE A 91 8.77 9.58 5.69
N GLN A 92 9.89 9.01 6.17
CA GLN A 92 11.10 9.78 6.43
C GLN A 92 11.61 10.45 5.16
N ASP A 93 11.73 9.70 4.06
CA ASP A 93 12.20 10.22 2.78
C ASP A 93 11.31 11.34 2.25
N ARG A 94 9.99 11.23 2.44
CA ARG A 94 9.03 12.29 2.13
C ARG A 94 9.30 13.56 2.96
N VAL A 95 9.47 13.41 4.28
CA VAL A 95 9.71 14.56 5.18
C VAL A 95 11.02 15.26 4.88
N VAL A 96 12.07 14.51 4.53
CA VAL A 96 13.39 15.09 4.19
C VAL A 96 13.53 15.48 2.72
N GLY A 97 12.48 15.34 1.91
CA GLY A 97 12.49 15.71 0.49
C GLY A 97 13.38 14.83 -0.40
N ARG A 98 13.67 13.60 0.02
CA ARG A 98 14.47 12.62 -0.76
C ARG A 98 13.64 11.87 -1.80
N ARG A 99 12.32 11.98 -1.74
CA ARG A 99 11.39 11.26 -2.60
C ARG A 99 10.40 12.25 -3.25
N PRO A 100 9.95 12.00 -4.50
CA PRO A 100 8.91 12.80 -5.13
C PRO A 100 7.64 12.86 -4.26
N PHE A 101 6.87 13.94 -4.42
CA PHE A 101 5.61 14.06 -3.71
C PHE A 101 4.58 13.06 -4.25
N PHE A 102 3.94 12.32 -3.35
CA PHE A 102 2.82 11.44 -3.65
C PHE A 102 1.63 11.80 -2.76
N ARG A 103 0.40 11.60 -3.26
CA ARG A 103 -0.83 11.90 -2.51
C ARG A 103 -1.25 10.74 -1.62
N GLU A 104 -0.98 9.52 -2.04
CA GLU A 104 -1.42 8.29 -1.38
C GLU A 104 -0.44 7.15 -1.60
N VAL A 105 -0.54 6.14 -0.74
CA VAL A 105 0.29 4.93 -0.78
C VAL A 105 -0.60 3.70 -1.01
N ALA A 106 -0.18 2.86 -1.95
CA ALA A 106 -0.73 1.53 -2.16
C ALA A 106 0.29 0.48 -1.70
N VAL A 107 -0.17 -0.59 -1.05
CA VAL A 107 0.65 -1.76 -0.74
C VAL A 107 0.02 -2.95 -1.45
N LEU A 108 0.84 -3.68 -2.20
CA LEU A 108 0.50 -4.95 -2.83
C LEU A 108 1.33 -6.05 -2.13
N PRO A 109 0.83 -6.64 -1.04
CA PRO A 109 1.52 -7.76 -0.40
C PRO A 109 1.38 -9.02 -1.26
N GLY A 110 2.30 -9.97 -1.09
CA GLY A 110 2.27 -11.24 -1.82
C GLY A 110 0.98 -12.04 -1.61
N ILE A 111 0.73 -13.02 -2.49
CA ILE A 111 -0.49 -13.84 -2.49
C ILE A 111 -0.73 -14.45 -1.10
N GLY A 112 -1.88 -14.14 -0.51
CA GLY A 112 -2.36 -14.73 0.75
C GLY A 112 -2.08 -13.92 2.03
N ASP A 113 -1.38 -12.79 1.95
CA ASP A 113 -0.90 -12.08 3.16
C ASP A 113 -1.72 -10.82 3.53
N LEU A 114 -2.74 -10.47 2.73
CA LEU A 114 -3.48 -9.22 2.88
C LEU A 114 -4.12 -9.00 4.26
N VAL A 115 -4.75 -10.03 4.82
CA VAL A 115 -5.45 -9.93 6.11
C VAL A 115 -4.45 -9.80 7.25
N ALA A 116 -3.36 -10.57 7.22
CA ALA A 116 -2.33 -10.53 8.24
C ALA A 116 -1.57 -9.19 8.21
N VAL A 117 -1.16 -8.74 7.02
CA VAL A 117 -0.54 -7.41 6.83
C VAL A 117 -1.48 -6.31 7.30
N ARG A 118 -2.77 -6.37 6.96
CA ARG A 118 -3.77 -5.41 7.46
C ARG A 118 -3.76 -5.35 8.99
N GLN A 119 -3.91 -6.49 9.65
CA GLN A 119 -3.95 -6.57 11.11
C GLN A 119 -2.65 -6.05 11.74
N GLN A 120 -1.49 -6.35 11.16
CA GLN A 120 -0.21 -5.82 11.65
C GLN A 120 -0.15 -4.30 11.54
N LEU A 121 -0.54 -3.73 10.39
CA LEU A 121 -0.53 -2.29 10.16
C LEU A 121 -1.56 -1.54 11.02
N GLU A 122 -2.72 -2.16 11.28
CA GLU A 122 -3.73 -1.63 12.21
C GLU A 122 -3.25 -1.62 13.67
N ASN A 123 -2.32 -2.50 14.04
CA ASN A 123 -1.76 -2.56 15.39
C ASN A 123 -0.45 -1.78 15.54
N ASP A 124 0.18 -1.37 14.43
CA ASP A 124 1.43 -0.62 14.44
C ASP A 124 1.22 0.86 14.77
N VAL A 125 1.73 1.28 15.93
CA VAL A 125 1.59 2.65 16.46
C VAL A 125 2.17 3.70 15.52
N LEU A 126 3.30 3.42 14.87
CA LEU A 126 3.96 4.38 13.99
C LEU A 126 3.28 4.50 12.64
N VAL A 127 2.70 3.41 12.14
CA VAL A 127 1.86 3.44 10.93
C VAL A 127 0.62 4.29 11.22
N ARG A 128 -0.09 4.02 12.31
CA ARG A 128 -1.31 4.78 12.68
C ARG A 128 -1.08 6.27 12.92
N ALA A 129 0.11 6.65 13.38
CA ALA A 129 0.46 8.05 13.59
C ALA A 129 0.68 8.84 12.28
N ARG A 130 0.89 8.15 11.15
CA ARG A 130 1.32 8.76 9.88
C ARG A 130 0.41 8.45 8.70
N TYR A 131 -0.27 7.32 8.77
CA TYR A 131 -1.08 6.77 7.69
C TYR A 131 -2.51 6.53 8.17
N ARG A 132 -3.45 6.76 7.26
CA ARG A 132 -4.84 6.38 7.42
C ARG A 132 -5.14 5.19 6.51
N LEU A 133 -5.39 4.03 7.11
CA LEU A 133 -5.85 2.88 6.36
C LEU A 133 -7.24 3.16 5.77
N VAL A 134 -7.32 3.09 4.44
CA VAL A 134 -8.55 3.24 3.67
C VAL A 134 -9.04 1.84 3.32
N PRO A 135 -10.36 1.57 3.37
CA PRO A 135 -10.92 0.32 2.88
C PRO A 135 -10.52 0.15 1.40
N GLY A 136 -9.77 -0.92 1.11
CA GLY A 136 -9.58 -1.37 -0.27
C GLY A 136 -10.89 -2.00 -0.77
N ARG A 137 -11.06 -2.10 -2.09
CA ARG A 137 -12.12 -2.96 -2.62
C ARG A 137 -11.66 -4.40 -2.43
N VAL A 138 -11.96 -4.98 -1.27
CA VAL A 138 -11.76 -6.42 -1.05
C VAL A 138 -12.73 -7.13 -1.99
N PHE A 139 -12.25 -7.61 -3.15
CA PHE A 139 -13.00 -8.57 -3.93
C PHE A 139 -13.03 -9.87 -3.12
N GLN A 140 -14.17 -10.14 -2.47
CA GLN A 140 -14.48 -11.45 -1.91
C GLN A 140 -14.56 -12.47 -3.06
N ILE A 141 -13.44 -13.11 -3.37
CA ILE A 141 -13.45 -14.38 -4.10
C ILE A 141 -13.81 -15.48 -3.10
N GLY A 142 -15.11 -15.78 -3.00
CA GLY A 142 -15.58 -16.78 -2.04
C GLY A 142 -17.10 -16.91 -1.94
N SER A 143 -17.78 -17.18 -3.06
CA SER A 143 -19.08 -17.86 -3.05
C SER A 143 -19.15 -18.83 -4.23
N MET A 144 -18.21 -19.78 -4.28
CA MET A 144 -18.49 -21.07 -4.90
C MET A 144 -19.07 -21.94 -3.80
N LEU A 145 -20.39 -22.03 -3.77
CA LEU A 145 -21.11 -23.03 -2.97
C LEU A 145 -20.61 -24.41 -3.40
N LEU A 146 -19.84 -25.05 -2.52
CA LEU A 146 -19.78 -26.49 -2.44
C LEU A 146 -21.21 -26.96 -2.11
N GLY A 147 -21.81 -27.72 -3.02
CA GLY A 147 -23.12 -28.31 -2.76
C GLY A 147 -23.64 -29.05 -3.98
N ASP A 148 -22.94 -30.10 -4.40
CA ASP A 148 -23.56 -31.32 -4.94
C ASP A 148 -22.48 -32.38 -5.21
N PHE A 149 -22.02 -33.02 -4.14
CA PHE A 149 -21.48 -34.38 -4.20
C PHE A 149 -22.24 -35.21 -3.17
N GLY A 150 -23.46 -35.58 -3.52
CA GLY A 150 -24.21 -36.62 -2.84
C GLY A 150 -23.57 -37.98 -3.12
N ILE A 151 -22.59 -38.37 -2.32
CA ILE A 151 -22.17 -39.76 -2.20
C ILE A 151 -23.05 -40.41 -1.14
N THR A 152 -24.14 -41.06 -1.54
CA THR A 152 -24.80 -42.06 -0.71
C THR A 152 -24.50 -43.44 -1.30
N GLY A 153 -23.49 -44.08 -0.74
CA GLY A 153 -23.28 -45.52 -0.88
C GLY A 153 -22.90 -46.10 0.47
N ARG A 154 -23.73 -47.00 1.00
CA ARG A 154 -23.42 -48.27 1.72
C ARG A 154 -24.74 -48.77 2.36
N HIS A 155 -25.36 -49.83 1.84
CA HIS A 155 -25.16 -51.28 2.08
C HIS A 155 -25.75 -51.79 3.42
N ASP A 156 -26.64 -52.76 3.26
CA ASP A 156 -26.99 -53.93 4.10
C ASP A 156 -27.68 -53.74 5.45
N ASP A 157 -28.97 -54.13 5.48
CA ASP A 157 -29.46 -55.34 6.17
C ASP A 157 -30.62 -55.96 5.37
#